data_AF-A0A5N7C246-F1
#
_entry.id   AF-A0A5N7C246-F1
#
_cell.length_a   1.000
_cell.length_b   1.000
_cell.length_c   1.000
_cell.angle_alpha   90.00
_cell.angle_beta   90.00
_cell.angle_gamma   90.00
#
_symmetry.space_group_name_H-M   'P 1'
#
loop_
_entity.id
_entity.type
_entity.pdbx_description
1 polymer ?
#
loop_
_entity_poly.entity_id
_entity_poly.type
_entity_poly.pdbx_seq_one_letter_code
_entity_poly.pdbx_strand_id
1 'polypeptide(L)'
;MVKVSQLTPLAAVLSGLASAASAQIGFCTDVNFGGTCINFPIVSDTCVDFKGGLTLLYHEVSSVIVPAGFICELYHDYGCTSSSITLLQGRWKGLFSVPNGSGSTMNFNDLTASFSCSPI
;
A
#
# COMPACT_ATOMS: atom_id res chain seq x y z
N MET A 1 9.80 48.77 29.43
CA MET A 1 9.15 48.06 28.32
C MET A 1 10.12 47.01 27.80
N VAL A 2 9.96 45.74 28.16
CA VAL A 2 10.78 44.63 27.64
C VAL A 2 9.84 43.67 26.93
N LYS A 3 9.98 43.58 25.60
CA LYS A 3 9.19 42.69 24.75
C LYS A 3 9.86 41.32 24.77
N VAL A 4 9.26 40.38 25.50
CA VAL A 4 9.76 39.01 25.63
C VAL A 4 9.49 38.28 24.30
N SER A 5 10.55 37.95 23.56
CA SER A 5 10.48 37.04 22.41
C SER A 5 10.06 35.67 22.90
N GLN A 6 8.94 35.17 22.39
CA GLN A 6 8.42 33.86 22.73
C GLN A 6 9.30 32.79 22.05
N LEU A 7 10.00 32.00 22.87
CA LEU A 7 10.68 30.79 22.45
C LEU A 7 9.62 29.72 22.20
N THR A 8 9.42 29.35 20.94
CA THR A 8 8.57 28.23 20.55
C THR A 8 9.16 26.93 21.13
N PRO A 9 8.39 26.13 21.88
CA PRO A 9 8.90 24.87 22.42
C PRO A 9 9.12 23.86 21.29
N LEU A 10 10.30 23.25 21.27
CA LEU A 10 10.74 22.22 20.31
C LEU A 10 9.73 21.06 20.16
N ALA A 11 8.91 20.81 21.18
CA ALA A 11 7.86 19.80 21.18
C ALA A 11 6.79 20.02 20.09
N ALA A 12 6.46 21.26 19.77
CA ALA A 12 5.46 21.57 18.72
C ALA A 12 5.97 21.23 17.31
N VAL A 13 7.30 21.24 17.10
CA VAL A 13 7.91 20.88 15.82
C VAL A 13 7.83 19.36 15.58
N LEU A 14 7.99 18.55 16.63
CA LEU A 14 7.86 17.09 16.53
C LEU A 14 6.41 16.63 16.32
N SER A 15 5.42 17.33 16.89
CA SER A 15 4.00 17.02 16.67
C SER A 15 3.51 17.35 15.25
N GLY A 16 4.15 18.31 14.58
CA GLY A 16 3.84 18.66 13.18
C GLY A 16 4.44 17.70 12.15
N LEU A 17 5.57 17.04 12.47
CA LEU A 17 6.24 16.08 11.60
C LEU A 17 5.54 14.71 11.54
N ALA A 18 4.77 14.35 12.58
CA ALA A 18 3.98 13.13 12.60
C ALA A 18 2.72 13.20 11.70
N SER A 19 2.29 14.39 11.29
CA SER A 19 1.05 14.63 10.56
C SER A 19 1.18 14.55 9.03
N ALA A 20 2.34 14.17 8.50
CA ALA A 20 2.59 14.09 7.06
C ALA A 20 3.27 12.80 6.59
N ALA A 21 3.30 11.76 7.42
CA ALA A 21 3.68 10.44 6.92
C ALA A 21 2.54 9.95 6.00
N SER A 22 2.78 9.90 4.69
CA SER A 22 1.85 9.28 3.75
C SER A 22 1.64 7.81 4.16
N ALA A 23 0.38 7.35 4.13
CA ALA A 23 0.09 5.94 4.34
C ALA A 23 0.84 5.12 3.29
N GLN A 24 1.46 4.01 3.71
CA GLN A 24 2.27 3.18 2.82
C GLN A 24 1.65 1.80 2.68
N ILE A 25 1.57 1.31 1.46
CA ILE A 25 1.29 -0.09 1.15
C ILE A 25 2.62 -0.83 1.04
N GLY A 26 2.69 -2.02 1.62
CA GLY A 26 3.86 -2.90 1.53
C GLY A 26 3.59 -4.07 0.61
N PHE A 27 4.52 -4.36 -0.30
CA PHE A 27 4.50 -5.53 -1.18
C PHE A 27 5.74 -6.37 -0.94
N CYS A 28 5.59 -7.68 -0.85
CA CYS A 28 6.70 -8.62 -0.66
C CYS A 28 6.62 -9.76 -1.68
N THR A 29 7.77 -10.17 -2.19
CA THR A 29 7.87 -11.21 -3.24
C THR A 29 7.73 -12.64 -2.73
N ASP A 30 7.59 -12.84 -1.42
CA ASP A 30 7.36 -14.16 -0.82
C ASP A 30 6.24 -14.05 0.23
N VAL A 31 5.69 -15.20 0.59
CA VAL A 31 4.69 -15.34 1.63
C VAL A 31 5.26 -14.96 2.99
N ASN A 32 4.38 -14.68 3.94
CA ASN A 32 4.73 -14.30 5.31
C ASN A 32 5.66 -13.08 5.39
N PHE A 33 5.59 -12.17 4.42
CA PHE A 33 6.44 -10.98 4.32
C PHE A 33 7.93 -11.30 4.18
N GLY A 34 8.23 -12.42 3.50
CA GLY A 34 9.59 -12.80 3.11
C GLY A 34 10.03 -12.18 1.78
N GLY A 35 11.20 -12.60 1.31
CA GLY A 35 11.75 -12.16 0.03
C GLY A 35 12.13 -10.67 0.01
N THR A 36 11.95 -10.04 -1.15
CA THR A 36 12.16 -8.60 -1.31
C THR A 36 10.88 -7.86 -0.98
N CYS A 37 10.93 -6.92 -0.04
CA CYS A 37 9.79 -6.10 0.34
C CYS A 37 10.02 -4.62 -0.01
N ILE A 38 9.02 -4.02 -0.65
CA ILE A 38 9.00 -2.61 -1.02
C ILE A 38 7.78 -1.95 -0.38
N ASN A 39 7.99 -0.82 0.28
CA ASN A 39 6.91 0.04 0.76
C ASN A 39 6.73 1.19 -0.24
N PHE A 40 5.49 1.46 -0.61
CA PHE A 40 5.14 2.52 -1.55
C PHE A 40 4.12 3.47 -0.91
N PRO A 41 4.32 4.80 -1.02
CA PRO A 41 3.35 5.76 -0.51
C PRO A 41 2.07 5.69 -1.33
N ILE A 42 0.93 5.55 -0.67
CA ILE A 42 -0.37 5.55 -1.34
C ILE A 42 -0.68 6.94 -1.85
N VAL A 43 -1.06 7.01 -3.13
CA VAL A 43 -1.76 8.15 -3.72
C VAL A 43 -3.19 7.69 -3.95
N SER A 44 -4.13 8.27 -3.21
CA SER A 44 -5.54 7.85 -3.25
C SER A 44 -6.10 7.86 -4.66
N ASP A 45 -6.88 6.82 -4.98
CA ASP A 45 -7.63 6.67 -6.23
C ASP A 45 -6.77 6.74 -7.50
N THR A 46 -5.46 6.53 -7.35
CA THR A 46 -4.50 6.54 -8.45
C THR A 46 -4.04 5.12 -8.75
N CYS A 47 -4.18 4.72 -10.01
CA CYS A 47 -3.62 3.47 -10.49
C CYS A 47 -2.09 3.57 -10.60
N VAL A 48 -1.38 2.60 -10.02
CA VAL A 48 0.07 2.50 -10.06
C VAL A 48 0.46 1.19 -10.72
N ASP A 49 1.23 1.29 -11.81
CA ASP A 49 1.80 0.14 -12.53
C ASP A 49 3.15 -0.28 -11.92
N PHE A 50 3.40 -1.58 -11.83
CA PHE A 50 4.72 -2.14 -11.48
C PHE A 50 5.72 -2.05 -12.65
N LYS A 51 6.07 -0.82 -13.02
CA LYS A 51 7.04 -0.50 -14.08
C LYS A 51 8.25 0.24 -13.51
N GLY A 52 9.32 0.31 -14.30
CA GLY A 52 10.53 1.03 -13.92
C GLY A 52 11.15 0.44 -12.65
N GLY A 53 11.28 1.26 -11.60
CA GLY A 53 11.82 0.83 -10.30
C GLY A 53 11.00 -0.23 -9.57
N LEU A 54 9.73 -0.43 -9.97
CA LEU A 54 8.83 -1.43 -9.37
C LEU A 54 8.77 -2.75 -10.16
N THR A 55 9.53 -2.88 -11.25
CA THR A 55 9.46 -4.08 -12.13
C THR A 55 9.78 -5.38 -11.38
N LEU A 56 10.55 -5.33 -10.29
CA LEU A 56 10.84 -6.48 -9.44
C LEU A 56 9.60 -7.06 -8.73
N LEU A 57 8.50 -6.31 -8.67
CA LEU A 57 7.23 -6.75 -8.08
C LEU A 57 6.25 -7.26 -9.14
N TYR A 58 6.52 -7.02 -10.43
CA TYR A 58 5.63 -7.41 -11.51
C TYR A 58 5.48 -8.93 -11.54
N HIS A 59 4.26 -9.41 -11.27
CA HIS A 59 3.94 -10.85 -11.19
C HIS A 59 4.81 -11.62 -10.20
N GLU A 60 5.28 -10.95 -9.14
CA GLU A 60 6.10 -11.59 -8.09
C GLU A 60 5.52 -11.36 -6.70
N VAL A 61 4.45 -10.57 -6.54
CA VAL A 61 3.87 -10.27 -5.23
C VAL A 61 3.16 -11.50 -4.66
N SER A 62 3.62 -11.91 -3.47
CA SER A 62 3.07 -13.05 -2.71
C SER A 62 2.48 -12.64 -1.36
N SER A 63 2.88 -11.50 -0.78
CA SER A 63 2.24 -10.97 0.44
C SER A 63 2.18 -9.44 0.48
N VAL A 64 1.17 -8.90 1.17
CA VAL A 64 0.82 -7.47 1.12
C VAL A 64 0.44 -6.93 2.50
N ILE A 65 0.85 -5.69 2.78
CA ILE A 65 0.46 -4.93 3.97
C ILE A 65 -0.35 -3.71 3.51
N VAL A 66 -1.66 -3.74 3.76
CA VAL A 66 -2.55 -2.61 3.48
C VAL A 66 -2.64 -1.73 4.72
N PRO A 67 -2.33 -0.43 4.65
CA PRO A 67 -2.37 0.45 5.81
C PRO A 67 -3.79 0.64 6.33
N ALA A 68 -3.91 1.03 7.60
CA ALA A 68 -5.20 1.34 8.21
C ALA A 68 -5.87 2.54 7.50
N GLY A 69 -7.19 2.50 7.37
CA GLY A 69 -7.97 3.53 6.69
C GLY A 69 -8.00 3.42 5.17
N PHE A 70 -7.51 2.31 4.60
CA PHE A 70 -7.52 2.07 3.15
C PHE A 70 -8.06 0.70 2.78
N ILE A 71 -8.65 0.65 1.60
CA ILE A 71 -8.94 -0.56 0.84
C ILE A 71 -8.13 -0.50 -0.45
N CYS A 72 -7.51 -1.60 -0.84
CA CYS A 72 -6.68 -1.66 -2.03
C CYS A 72 -7.13 -2.76 -2.96
N GLU A 73 -7.06 -2.49 -4.25
CA GLU A 73 -7.32 -3.46 -5.31
C GLU A 73 -6.03 -3.78 -6.04
N LEU A 74 -5.81 -5.06 -6.29
CA LEU A 74 -4.66 -5.57 -7.05
C LEU A 74 -5.17 -6.17 -8.34
N TYR A 75 -4.52 -5.82 -9.44
CA TYR A 75 -4.95 -6.14 -10.80
C TYR A 75 -3.91 -6.99 -11.50
N HIS A 76 -4.38 -7.93 -12.33
CA HIS A 76 -3.52 -8.85 -13.06
C HIS A 76 -2.72 -8.14 -14.16
N ASP A 77 -3.33 -7.11 -14.75
CA ASP A 77 -2.76 -6.36 -15.86
C ASP A 77 -2.42 -4.93 -15.41
N TYR A 78 -1.66 -4.23 -16.25
CA TYR A 78 -1.40 -2.81 -16.07
C TYR A 78 -2.67 -1.96 -16.23
N GLY A 79 -2.65 -0.76 -15.65
CA GLY A 79 -3.66 0.25 -15.82
C GLY A 79 -4.93 0.03 -15.01
N CYS A 80 -4.97 -0.92 -14.08
CA CYS A 80 -6.11 -1.18 -13.19
C CYS A 80 -7.43 -1.42 -13.95
N THR A 81 -7.35 -2.15 -15.07
CA THR A 81 -8.50 -2.36 -15.98
C THR A 81 -9.04 -3.79 -15.99
N SER A 82 -8.32 -4.73 -15.38
CA SER A 82 -8.62 -6.16 -15.47
C SER A 82 -9.28 -6.71 -14.22
N SER A 83 -9.39 -8.06 -14.15
CA SER A 83 -9.89 -8.74 -12.96
C SER A 83 -9.00 -8.40 -11.77
N SER A 84 -9.64 -8.06 -10.65
CA SER A 84 -8.95 -7.65 -9.44
C SER A 84 -9.39 -8.48 -8.23
N ILE A 85 -8.51 -8.44 -7.22
CA ILE A 85 -8.84 -8.83 -5.85
C ILE A 85 -8.93 -7.59 -4.99
N THR A 86 -9.73 -7.65 -3.94
CA THR A 86 -9.91 -6.53 -3.01
C THR A 86 -9.33 -6.90 -1.66
N LEU A 87 -8.35 -6.13 -1.21
CA LEU A 87 -7.68 -6.29 0.07
C LEU A 87 -8.11 -5.17 1.03
N LEU A 88 -8.77 -5.55 2.12
CA LEU A 88 -9.02 -4.67 3.25
C LEU A 88 -7.71 -4.33 3.98
N GLN A 89 -7.72 -3.25 4.76
CA GLN A 89 -6.64 -2.91 5.67
C GLN A 89 -6.17 -4.12 6.51
N GLY A 90 -4.86 -4.25 6.69
CA GLY A 90 -4.27 -5.34 7.46
C GLY A 90 -3.08 -6.01 6.77
N ARG A 91 -2.83 -7.25 7.17
CA ARG A 91 -1.62 -8.00 6.83
C ARG A 91 -2.00 -9.31 6.12
N TRP A 92 -1.80 -9.34 4.82
CA TRP A 92 -2.10 -10.47 3.95
C TRP A 92 -0.83 -11.31 3.75
N LYS A 93 -0.69 -12.38 4.53
CA LYS A 93 0.52 -13.23 4.55
C LYS A 93 0.70 -14.08 3.29
N GLY A 94 -0.31 -14.19 2.44
CA GLY A 94 -0.28 -14.99 1.22
C GLY A 94 -1.44 -14.61 0.33
N LEU A 95 -1.24 -14.62 -0.99
CA LEU A 95 -2.28 -14.30 -1.97
C LEU A 95 -2.90 -15.54 -2.63
N PHE A 96 -2.70 -16.75 -2.08
CA PHE A 96 -3.24 -17.99 -2.67
C PHE A 96 -4.76 -18.15 -2.58
N SER A 97 -5.41 -17.44 -1.65
CA SER A 97 -6.86 -17.46 -1.49
C SER A 97 -7.31 -16.15 -0.87
N VAL A 98 -7.78 -15.24 -1.73
CA VAL A 98 -8.14 -13.87 -1.36
C VAL A 98 -9.49 -13.50 -1.97
N PRO A 99 -10.30 -12.67 -1.27
CA PRO A 99 -11.61 -12.27 -1.77
C PRO A 99 -11.51 -11.52 -3.11
N ASN A 100 -12.41 -11.86 -4.03
CA ASN A 100 -12.66 -11.06 -5.22
C ASN A 100 -13.99 -10.29 -5.08
N GLY A 101 -14.25 -9.36 -6.01
CA GLY A 101 -15.46 -8.55 -6.04
C GLY A 101 -16.77 -9.35 -6.21
N SER A 102 -16.70 -10.65 -6.52
CA SER A 102 -17.86 -11.53 -6.71
C SER A 102 -18.23 -12.34 -5.47
N GLY A 103 -17.55 -12.14 -4.33
CA GLY A 103 -17.81 -12.88 -3.09
C GLY A 103 -17.21 -14.29 -3.06
N SER A 104 -16.37 -14.63 -4.04
CA SER A 104 -15.57 -15.85 -4.06
C SER A 104 -14.12 -15.55 -3.71
N THR A 105 -13.33 -16.57 -3.40
CA THR A 105 -11.87 -16.44 -3.27
C THR A 105 -11.18 -16.88 -4.55
N MET A 106 -10.07 -16.24 -4.89
CA MET A 106 -9.19 -16.67 -5.98
C MET A 106 -7.72 -16.68 -5.55
N ASN A 107 -6.90 -17.42 -6.29
CA ASN A 107 -5.45 -17.37 -6.18
C ASN A 107 -4.93 -16.18 -7.00
N PHE A 108 -4.19 -15.30 -6.35
CA PHE A 108 -3.59 -14.11 -6.92
C PHE A 108 -2.09 -13.99 -6.60
N ASN A 109 -1.50 -15.08 -6.14
CA ASN A 109 -0.06 -15.15 -5.89
C ASN A 109 0.69 -14.98 -7.20
N ASP A 110 1.69 -14.08 -7.22
CA ASP A 110 2.55 -13.86 -8.37
C ASP A 110 1.79 -13.40 -9.62
N LEU A 111 0.66 -12.72 -9.43
CA LEU A 111 -0.18 -12.20 -10.53
C LEU A 111 -0.31 -10.69 -10.56
N THR A 112 0.15 -9.96 -9.54
CA THR A 112 -0.08 -8.51 -9.46
C THR A 112 0.79 -7.74 -10.45
N ALA A 113 0.18 -6.92 -11.30
CA ALA A 113 0.87 -6.00 -12.22
C ALA A 113 0.59 -4.52 -11.95
N SER A 114 -0.58 -4.20 -11.39
CA SER A 114 -0.92 -2.84 -10.96
C SER A 114 -1.81 -2.86 -9.72
N PHE A 115 -1.89 -1.73 -9.03
CA PHE A 115 -2.73 -1.57 -7.86
C PHE A 115 -3.33 -0.17 -7.77
N SER A 116 -4.44 -0.06 -7.06
CA SER A 116 -5.06 1.20 -6.65
C SER A 116 -5.52 1.09 -5.21
N CYS A 117 -5.49 2.18 -4.46
CA CYS A 117 -5.95 2.21 -3.08
C CYS A 117 -6.83 3.44 -2.85
N SER A 118 -7.91 3.24 -2.12
CA SER A 118 -8.88 4.29 -1.77
C SER A 118 -9.07 4.35 -0.26
N PRO A 119 -9.26 5.54 0.33
CA PRO A 119 -9.64 5.68 1.73
C PRO A 119 -10.99 4.99 2.00
N ILE A 120 -11.17 4.43 3.21
CA ILE A 120 -12.46 3.87 3.69
C ILE A 120 -13.22 4.83 4.59
#